data_AF-W8T683-F1
#
_entry.id   AF-W8T683-F1
#
_cell.length_a   1.000
_cell.length_b   1.000
_cell.length_c   1.000
_cell.angle_alpha   90.00
_cell.angle_beta   90.00
_cell.angle_gamma   90.00
#
_symmetry.space_group_name_H-M   'P 1'
#
loop_
_entity.id
_entity.type
_entity.pdbx_description
1 polymer ?
#
loop_
_entity_poly.entity_id
_entity_poly.type
_entity_poly.pdbx_seq_one_letter_code
_entity_poly.pdbx_strand_id
1 'polypeptide(L)' 'MNKDTFFTQKFCDRCKGSLESGRIMSMLNTDCICMECKEKEMLGSDYDEARRAEHEEIKKGNYNFKGIKG' A
#
# COMPACT_ATOMS: atom_id res chain seq x y z
N MET A 1 -17.16 -4.74 -11.37
CA MET A 1 -16.72 -5.11 -10.01
C MET A 1 -15.32 -5.69 -10.13
N ASN A 2 -14.27 -4.90 -9.88
CA ASN A 2 -12.92 -5.45 -9.77
C ASN A 2 -12.89 -6.30 -8.49
N LYS A 3 -12.66 -7.60 -8.64
CA LYS A 3 -12.48 -8.49 -7.50
C LYS A 3 -11.19 -8.10 -6.80
N ASP A 4 -11.25 -7.86 -5.50
CA ASP A 4 -10.06 -7.69 -4.67
C ASP A 4 -9.23 -8.98 -4.74
N THR A 5 -8.00 -8.88 -5.23
CA THR A 5 -7.06 -10.00 -5.39
C THR A 5 -6.02 -10.05 -4.29
N PHE A 6 -6.07 -9.19 -3.28
CA PHE A 6 -5.01 -9.05 -2.28
C PHE A 6 -4.59 -10.40 -1.66
N PHE A 7 -5.57 -11.23 -1.31
CA PHE A 7 -5.30 -12.54 -0.70
C PHE A 7 -4.85 -13.63 -1.70
N THR A 8 -5.16 -13.50 -2.99
CA THR A 8 -4.91 -14.51 -4.03
C THR A 8 -3.77 -14.14 -4.97
N GLN A 9 -3.35 -12.88 -4.96
CA GLN A 9 -2.26 -12.36 -5.79
C GLN A 9 -0.93 -12.96 -5.36
N LYS A 10 -0.16 -13.41 -6.36
CA LYS A 10 1.13 -14.08 -6.18
C LYS A 10 2.33 -13.16 -6.42
N PHE A 11 2.13 -12.05 -7.12
CA PHE A 11 3.19 -11.18 -7.60
C PHE A 11 2.95 -9.72 -7.20
N CYS A 12 4.00 -9.03 -6.77
CA CYS A 12 3.98 -7.62 -6.40
C CYS A 12 3.55 -6.74 -7.58
N ASP A 13 2.69 -5.75 -7.35
CA ASP A 13 2.22 -4.85 -8.42
C ASP A 13 3.32 -3.99 -9.01
N ARG A 14 4.35 -3.65 -8.22
CA ARG A 14 5.46 -2.78 -8.63
C ARG A 14 6.59 -3.54 -9.30
N CYS A 15 7.21 -4.49 -8.59
CA CYS A 15 8.40 -5.19 -9.10
C CYS A 15 8.10 -6.52 -9.78
N LYS A 16 6.84 -7.00 -9.73
CA LYS A 16 6.42 -8.34 -10.20
C LYS A 16 7.12 -9.52 -9.51
N GLY A 17 7.89 -9.28 -8.44
CA GLY A 17 8.48 -10.32 -7.60
C GLY A 17 7.44 -11.11 -6.79
N SER A 18 7.84 -12.27 -6.26
CA SER A 18 6.98 -13.14 -5.44
C SER A 18 6.50 -12.43 -4.17
N LEU A 19 5.24 -12.68 -3.79
CA LEU A 19 4.62 -12.23 -2.54
C LEU A 19 4.64 -13.31 -1.44
N GLU A 20 5.25 -14.47 -1.69
CA GLU A 20 5.28 -15.59 -0.74
C GLU A 20 5.96 -15.24 0.58
N SER A 21 6.97 -14.35 0.56
CA SER A 21 7.67 -13.89 1.76
C SER A 21 6.90 -12.83 2.56
N GLY A 22 5.77 -12.35 2.04
CA GLY A 22 4.96 -11.30 2.66
C GLY A 22 4.43 -10.30 1.64
N ARG A 23 3.29 -9.72 1.97
CA ARG A 23 2.61 -8.69 1.19
C ARG A 23 1.98 -7.65 2.08
N ILE A 24 1.89 -6.43 1.59
CA ILE A 24 1.22 -5.32 2.25
C ILE A 24 0.57 -4.42 1.20
N MET A 25 -0.47 -3.69 1.58
CA MET A 25 -0.99 -2.61 0.75
C MET A 25 -0.08 -1.39 0.85
N SER A 26 0.15 -0.71 -0.25
CA SER A 26 0.94 0.53 -0.27
C SER A 26 0.34 1.58 0.67
N MET A 27 1.21 2.42 1.26
CA MET A 27 0.76 3.62 2.00
C MET A 27 0.31 4.74 1.04
N LEU A 28 0.79 4.72 -0.20
CA LEU A 28 0.55 5.76 -1.18
C LEU A 28 -0.74 5.52 -1.97
N ASN A 29 -1.12 4.27 -2.22
CA ASN A 29 -2.24 3.86 -3.04
C ASN A 29 -2.76 2.47 -2.63
N THR A 30 -3.62 1.84 -3.43
CA THR A 30 -4.17 0.50 -3.16
C THR A 30 -3.36 -0.67 -3.76
N ASP A 31 -2.09 -0.45 -4.15
CA ASP A 31 -1.26 -1.52 -4.74
C ASP A 31 -0.89 -2.58 -3.70
N CYS A 32 -0.89 -3.86 -4.10
CA CYS A 32 -0.36 -4.96 -3.31
C CYS A 32 1.14 -5.12 -3.60
N ILE A 33 1.97 -4.84 -2.60
CA ILE A 33 3.43 -4.79 -2.76
C ILE A 33 4.14 -5.79 -1.84
N CYS A 34 5.33 -6.24 -2.27
CA CYS A 34 6.22 -7.04 -1.42
C CYS A 34 6.91 -6.16 -0.35
N MET A 35 7.50 -6.80 0.66
CA MET A 35 8.20 -6.12 1.75
C MET A 35 9.38 -5.25 1.28
N GLU A 36 10.13 -5.69 0.25
CA GLU A 36 11.22 -4.88 -0.32
C GLU A 36 10.70 -3.59 -0.98
N CYS A 37 9.55 -3.67 -1.66
CA CYS A 37 8.92 -2.48 -2.24
C CYS A 37 8.38 -1.54 -1.15
N LYS A 38 7.96 -2.08 -0.01
CA LYS A 38 7.56 -1.30 1.14
C LYS A 38 8.73 -0.54 1.75
N GLU A 39 9.89 -1.18 1.90
CA GLU A 39 11.10 -0.52 2.39
C GLU A 39 11.53 0.63 1.47
N LYS A 40 11.52 0.39 0.15
CA LYS A 40 11.79 1.46 -0.84
C LYS A 40 10.78 2.60 -0.77
N GLU A 41 9.51 2.28 -0.55
CA GLU A 41 8.45 3.26 -0.39
C GLU A 41 8.67 4.12 0.87
N MET A 42 9.11 3.53 1.98
CA MET A 42 9.41 4.25 3.23
C MET A 42 10.55 5.27 3.10
N LEU A 43 11.43 5.09 2.12
CA LEU A 43 12.53 6.02 1.83
C LEU A 43 12.13 7.16 0.87
N GLY A 44 10.92 7.11 0.29
CA GLY A 44 10.43 8.13 -0.62
C GLY A 44 10.01 9.42 0.08
N SER A 45 10.18 10.56 -0.58
CA SER A 45 9.76 11.89 -0.07
C SER A 45 8.29 11.97 0.34
N ASP A 46 7.46 11.18 -0.33
CA ASP A 46 6.00 11.27 -0.22
C ASP A 46 5.45 10.42 0.94
N TYR A 47 6.30 9.59 1.57
CA TYR A 47 5.87 8.61 2.56
C TYR A 47 5.30 9.26 3.82
N ASP A 48 5.99 10.27 4.36
CA ASP A 48 5.57 10.97 5.57
C ASP A 48 4.28 11.75 5.35
N GLU A 49 4.07 12.28 4.15
CA GLU A 49 2.81 12.91 3.78
C GLU A 49 1.67 11.89 3.75
N ALA A 50 1.87 10.75 3.09
CA ALA A 50 0.87 9.69 3.00
C ALA A 50 0.48 9.14 4.37
N ARG A 51 1.47 8.93 5.25
CA ARG A 51 1.25 8.47 6.62
C ARG A 51 0.45 9.49 7.44
N ARG A 52 0.72 10.79 7.28
CA ARG A 52 -0.07 11.84 7.95
C ARG A 52 -1.49 11.87 7.43
N ALA A 53 -1.68 11.80 6.11
CA ALA A 53 -3.00 11.80 5.49
C ALA A 53 -3.84 10.61 5.97
N GLU A 54 -3.29 9.40 5.99
CA GLU A 54 -3.96 8.21 6.53
C GLU A 54 -4.35 8.41 8.01
N HIS A 55 -3.43 8.94 8.82
CA HIS A 55 -3.70 9.18 10.24
C HIS A 55 -4.83 10.19 10.48
N GLU A 56 -4.92 11.25 9.66
CA GLU A 56 -6.02 12.22 9.74
C GLU A 56 -7.36 11.61 9.29
N GLU A 57 -7.35 10.70 8.30
CA GLU A 57 -8.55 9.98 7.88
C GLU A 57 -9.02 9.00 8.96
N ILE A 58 -8.10 8.28 9.60
CA ILE A 58 -8.41 7.41 10.76
C ILE A 58 -9.07 8.22 11.88
N LYS A 59 -8.59 9.43 12.19
CA LYS A 59 -9.21 10.31 13.20
C LYS A 59 -10.64 10.72 12.84
N LYS A 60 -10.96 10.82 11.55
CA LYS A 60 -12.31 11.10 11.05
C LYS A 60 -13.21 9.85 11.01
N GLY A 61 -12.67 8.67 11.34
CA GLY A 61 -13.37 7.38 11.25
C GLY A 61 -13.31 6.73 9.87
N ASN A 62 -12.47 7.24 8.96
CA ASN A 62 -12.24 6.63 7.65
C ASN A 62 -11.04 5.68 7.70
N TYR A 63 -11.33 4.38 7.88
CA TYR A 63 -10.31 3.32 7.90
C TYR A 63 -10.00 2.73 6.53
N ASN A 64 -10.65 3.23 5.46
CA ASN A 64 -10.48 2.75 4.08
C ASN A 64 -9.92 3.86 3.17
N PHE A 65 -9.07 4.72 3.72
CA PHE A 65 -8.39 5.74 2.93
C PHE A 65 -7.49 5.08 1.88
N LYS A 66 -7.62 5.50 0.62
CA LYS A 66 -6.90 4.88 -0.50
C LYS A 66 -5.44 5.31 -0.63
N GLY A 67 -4.98 6.21 0.22
CA GLY A 67 -3.67 6.85 0.10
C GLY A 67 -3.72 8.11 -0.77
N ILE A 68 -2.65 8.89 -0.72
CA ILE A 68 -2.55 10.20 -1.39
C ILE A 68 -2.42 10.11 -2.92
N LYS A 69 -2.21 8.91 -3.48
CA LYS A 69 -2.12 8.61 -4.92
C LYS A 69 -3.19 7.60 -5.38
N GLY A 70 -4.23 7.34 -4.57
CA GLY A 70 -5.27 6.32 -4.81
C GLY A 70 -6.60 6.83 -5.35
#